data_AF-A0A0A1MFK0-F1
#
_entry.id   AF-A0A0A1MFK0-F1
#
_cell.length_a   1.000
_cell.length_b   1.000
_cell.length_c   1.000
_cell.angle_alpha   90.00
_cell.angle_beta   90.00
_cell.angle_gamma   90.00
#
_symmetry.space_group_name_H-M   'P 1'
#
loop_
_entity.id
_entity.type
_entity.pdbx_description
1 polymer ?
#
loop_
_entity_poly.entity_id
_entity_poly.type
_entity_poly.pdbx_seq_one_letter_code
_entity_poly.pdbx_strand_id
1 'polypeptide(L)'
;MNAATILRDELLAELDLGIRSMEGLLKKVEEKDWSYQPAENMRSLRELAQHIASIPEVDLNLWQEKDQETIQQLESKYEKLESSEELIEAMNRGLQLYKNYMLSLSADDFLTKKTKPFYLEKGETQAHWLVEEVSHLFHHRGQFFNYLKQLGYDINMFDLYV
;
A
#
# COMPACT_ATOMS: atom_id res chain seq x y z
N MET A 1 -16.29 -9.15 21.62
CA MET A 1 -15.41 -8.23 20.86
C MET A 1 -16.01 -6.83 20.92
N ASN A 2 -15.18 -5.79 21.08
CA ASN A 2 -15.62 -4.39 20.98
C ASN A 2 -15.87 -4.07 19.49
N ALA A 3 -16.90 -3.28 19.18
CA ALA A 3 -17.21 -2.83 17.82
C ALA A 3 -16.00 -2.19 17.09
N ALA A 4 -15.15 -1.47 17.83
CA ALA A 4 -13.92 -0.89 17.27
C ALA A 4 -12.92 -1.96 16.79
N THR A 5 -12.79 -3.06 17.55
CA THR A 5 -11.94 -4.20 17.18
C THR A 5 -12.48 -4.89 15.93
N ILE A 6 -13.80 -5.09 15.85
CA ILE A 6 -14.44 -5.69 14.67
C ILE A 6 -14.15 -4.83 13.43
N LEU A 7 -14.40 -3.52 13.50
CA LEU A 7 -14.15 -2.63 12.36
C LEU A 7 -12.68 -2.60 11.94
N ARG A 8 -11.74 -2.55 12.90
CA ARG A 8 -10.31 -2.64 12.61
C ARG A 8 -9.98 -3.92 11.86
N ASP A 9 -10.47 -5.06 12.35
CA ASP A 9 -10.16 -6.37 11.79
C ASP A 9 -10.75 -6.52 10.37
N GLU A 10 -11.94 -5.98 10.11
CA GLU A 10 -12.52 -5.90 8.75
C GLU A 10 -11.66 -5.04 7.80
N LEU A 11 -11.21 -3.86 8.24
CA LEU A 11 -10.34 -3.01 7.43
C LEU A 11 -8.98 -3.67 7.14
N LEU A 12 -8.41 -4.40 8.10
CA LEU A 12 -7.19 -5.19 7.87
C LEU A 12 -7.43 -6.34 6.88
N ALA A 13 -8.62 -6.97 6.91
CA ALA A 13 -8.98 -8.00 5.94
C ALA A 13 -9.13 -7.43 4.52
N GLU A 14 -9.69 -6.23 4.37
CA GLU A 14 -9.73 -5.51 3.09
C GLU A 14 -8.31 -5.16 2.61
N LEU A 15 -7.41 -4.78 3.53
CA LEU A 15 -6.01 -4.55 3.19
C LEU A 15 -5.31 -5.83 2.71
N ASP A 16 -5.52 -6.97 3.40
CA ASP A 16 -5.02 -8.28 2.96
C ASP A 16 -5.53 -8.62 1.55
N LEU A 17 -6.82 -8.38 1.26
CA LEU A 17 -7.40 -8.58 -0.07
C LEU A 17 -6.71 -7.69 -1.12
N GLY A 18 -6.52 -6.41 -0.80
CA GLY A 18 -5.82 -5.45 -1.65
C GLY A 18 -4.41 -5.92 -2.02
N ILE A 19 -3.64 -6.39 -1.05
CA ILE A 19 -2.27 -6.85 -1.24
C ILE A 19 -2.23 -8.17 -2.04
N ARG A 20 -3.07 -9.15 -1.70
CA ARG A 20 -3.10 -10.45 -2.39
C ARG A 20 -3.50 -10.32 -3.87
N SER A 21 -4.51 -9.51 -4.15
CA SER A 21 -4.93 -9.26 -5.54
C SER A 21 -3.88 -8.45 -6.31
N MET A 22 -3.21 -7.48 -5.66
CA MET A 22 -2.07 -6.79 -6.26
C MET A 22 -0.92 -7.74 -6.61
N GLU A 23 -0.60 -8.68 -5.72
CA GLU A 23 0.36 -9.76 -6.00
C GLU A 23 -0.06 -10.57 -7.24
N GLY A 24 -1.35 -10.89 -7.38
CA GLY A 24 -1.91 -11.53 -8.57
C GLY A 24 -1.67 -10.73 -9.85
N LEU A 25 -1.77 -9.39 -9.79
CA LEU A 25 -1.49 -8.51 -10.92
C LEU A 25 0.02 -8.44 -11.24
N LEU A 26 0.88 -8.31 -10.23
CA LEU A 26 2.34 -8.26 -10.40
C LEU A 26 2.88 -9.51 -11.08
N LYS A 27 2.36 -10.69 -10.71
CA LYS A 27 2.76 -11.98 -11.32
C LYS A 27 2.41 -12.10 -12.81
N LYS A 28 1.52 -11.25 -13.33
CA LYS A 28 1.16 -11.28 -14.74
C LYS A 28 2.08 -10.42 -15.60
N VAL A 29 2.76 -9.42 -15.03
CA VAL A 29 3.56 -8.44 -15.78
C VAL A 29 4.70 -9.13 -16.53
N GLU A 30 4.80 -8.85 -17.83
CA GLU A 30 5.90 -9.28 -18.67
C GLU A 30 7.05 -8.25 -18.63
N GLU A 31 8.30 -8.75 -18.66
CA GLU A 31 9.51 -7.92 -18.56
C GLU A 31 9.55 -6.74 -19.53
N LYS A 32 9.02 -6.92 -20.75
CA LYS A 32 9.00 -5.89 -21.80
C LYS A 32 8.13 -4.68 -21.45
N ASP A 33 7.17 -4.81 -20.54
CA ASP A 33 6.15 -3.79 -20.28
C ASP A 33 6.46 -2.91 -19.06
N TRP A 34 7.54 -3.19 -18.31
CA TRP A 34 7.91 -2.40 -17.13
C TRP A 34 8.17 -0.92 -17.40
N SER A 35 8.63 -0.59 -18.61
CA SER A 35 8.87 0.79 -19.04
C SER A 35 7.62 1.49 -19.58
N TYR A 36 6.47 0.81 -19.61
CA TYR A 36 5.22 1.40 -20.06
C TYR A 36 4.85 2.60 -19.20
N GLN A 37 4.53 3.72 -19.85
CA GLN A 37 4.11 4.95 -19.21
C GLN A 37 2.96 5.54 -20.04
N PRO A 38 1.76 5.73 -19.47
CA PRO A 38 0.59 6.16 -20.25
C PRO A 38 0.64 7.63 -20.67
N ALA A 39 1.36 8.49 -19.93
CA ALA A 39 1.56 9.90 -20.22
C ALA A 39 2.82 10.43 -19.52
N GLU A 40 3.43 11.49 -20.06
CA GLU A 40 4.70 12.06 -19.57
C GLU A 40 4.68 12.45 -18.08
N ASN A 41 3.53 12.86 -17.55
CA ASN A 41 3.34 13.28 -16.17
C ASN A 41 2.89 12.15 -15.22
N MET A 42 2.85 10.91 -15.70
CA MET A 42 2.45 9.75 -14.91
C MET A 42 3.64 8.86 -14.62
N ARG A 43 3.60 8.13 -13.51
CA ARG A 43 4.55 7.05 -13.24
C ARG A 43 4.49 5.99 -14.34
N SER A 44 5.65 5.45 -14.70
CA SER A 44 5.76 4.19 -15.43
C SER A 44 5.17 3.02 -14.63
N LEU A 45 4.95 1.87 -15.28
CA LEU A 45 4.44 0.67 -14.63
C LEU A 45 5.35 0.21 -13.48
N ARG A 46 6.67 0.28 -13.67
CA ARG A 46 7.67 -0.02 -12.64
C ARG A 46 7.59 0.94 -11.46
N GLU A 47 7.62 2.24 -11.71
CA GLU A 47 7.54 3.25 -10.63
C GLU A 47 6.22 3.14 -9.86
N LEU A 48 5.11 2.83 -10.53
CA LEU A 48 3.83 2.60 -9.88
C LEU A 48 3.84 1.31 -9.03
N ALA A 49 4.44 0.23 -9.52
CA ALA A 49 4.57 -1.01 -8.76
C ALA A 49 5.45 -0.84 -7.51
N GLN A 50 6.57 -0.12 -7.65
CA GLN A 50 7.47 0.22 -6.54
C GLN A 50 6.76 1.09 -5.49
N HIS A 51 6.00 2.09 -5.94
CA HIS A 51 5.16 2.90 -5.05
C HIS A 51 4.14 2.03 -4.30
N ILE A 52 3.37 1.20 -5.01
CA ILE A 52 2.37 0.32 -4.37
C ILE A 52 3.00 -0.62 -3.35
N ALA A 53 4.16 -1.22 -3.69
CA ALA A 53 4.87 -2.12 -2.79
C ALA A 53 5.41 -1.41 -1.53
N SER A 54 5.68 -0.11 -1.61
CA SER A 54 6.21 0.68 -0.49
C SER A 54 5.12 1.13 0.49
N ILE A 55 3.88 1.33 0.01
CA ILE A 55 2.74 1.87 0.79
C ILE A 55 2.71 1.33 2.23
N PRO A 56 2.66 0.00 2.49
CA PRO A 56 2.45 -0.48 3.86
C PRO A 56 3.61 -0.20 4.83
N GLU A 57 4.87 -0.21 4.36
CA GLU A 57 6.01 0.10 5.24
C GLU A 57 6.21 1.61 5.37
N VAL A 58 6.10 2.36 4.27
CA VAL A 58 6.32 3.81 4.25
C VAL A 58 5.24 4.53 5.05
N ASP A 59 3.96 4.23 4.80
CA ASP A 59 2.83 4.90 5.45
C ASP A 59 2.79 4.59 6.96
N LEU A 60 3.10 3.34 7.35
CA LEU A 60 3.29 2.99 8.75
C LEU A 60 4.34 3.88 9.43
N ASN A 61 5.50 4.09 8.79
CA ASN A 61 6.55 4.94 9.35
C ASN A 61 6.13 6.41 9.39
N LEU A 62 5.36 6.89 8.41
CA LEU A 62 4.80 8.24 8.41
C LEU A 62 3.86 8.46 9.60
N TRP A 63 2.94 7.53 9.86
CA TRP A 63 2.02 7.70 10.98
C TRP A 63 2.65 7.33 12.32
N GLN A 64 3.82 6.72 12.34
CA GLN A 64 4.68 6.65 13.53
C GLN A 64 5.57 7.89 13.69
N GLU A 65 5.33 8.93 12.90
CA GLU A 65 6.02 10.23 12.96
C GLU A 65 7.55 10.10 12.80
N LYS A 66 8.00 9.17 11.94
CA LYS A 66 9.39 9.14 11.54
C LYS A 66 9.76 10.42 10.77
N ASP A 67 11.02 10.80 10.89
CA ASP A 67 11.52 11.99 10.20
C ASP A 67 11.59 11.78 8.68
N GLN A 68 11.65 12.91 7.96
CA GLN A 68 11.68 12.93 6.51
C GLN A 68 12.88 12.14 5.93
N GLU A 69 14.03 12.16 6.61
CA GLU A 69 15.22 11.43 6.15
C GLU A 69 14.98 9.92 6.18
N THR A 70 14.38 9.41 7.26
CA THR A 70 14.00 7.98 7.38
C THR A 70 13.04 7.58 6.27
N ILE A 71 12.04 8.42 5.98
CA ILE A 71 11.07 8.14 4.91
C ILE A 71 11.73 8.10 3.54
N GLN A 72 12.59 9.07 3.23
CA GLN A 72 13.35 9.10 1.97
C GLN A 72 14.24 7.88 1.80
N GLN A 73 14.91 7.44 2.88
CA GLN A 73 15.75 6.22 2.84
C GLN A 73 14.91 4.96 2.57
N LEU A 74 13.70 4.88 3.12
CA LEU A 74 12.77 3.79 2.85
C LEU A 74 12.30 3.83 1.39
N GLU A 75 11.86 4.97 0.88
CA GLU A 75 11.43 5.12 -0.52
C GLU A 75 12.56 4.72 -1.48
N SER A 76 13.78 5.20 -1.27
CA SER A 76 14.96 4.83 -2.07
C SER A 76 15.35 3.35 -1.98
N LYS A 77 14.93 2.62 -0.94
CA LYS A 77 15.09 1.16 -0.87
C LYS A 77 14.10 0.47 -1.82
N TYR A 78 12.86 0.93 -1.89
CA TYR A 78 11.83 0.37 -2.77
C TYR A 78 12.08 0.67 -4.25
N GLU A 79 12.60 1.85 -4.57
CA GLU A 79 12.99 2.24 -5.94
C GLU A 79 14.05 1.31 -6.57
N LYS A 80 14.79 0.55 -5.75
CA LYS A 80 15.83 -0.39 -6.19
C LYS A 80 15.30 -1.80 -6.48
N LEU A 81 14.04 -2.08 -6.21
CA LEU A 81 13.44 -3.40 -6.46
C LEU A 81 13.12 -3.51 -7.96
N GLU A 82 13.56 -4.59 -8.59
CA GLU A 82 13.53 -4.70 -10.05
C GLU A 82 12.60 -5.79 -10.58
N SER A 83 12.28 -6.79 -9.76
CA SER A 83 11.44 -7.93 -10.13
C SER A 83 10.09 -7.94 -9.39
N SER A 84 9.10 -8.60 -10.00
CA SER A 84 7.80 -8.84 -9.35
C SER A 84 7.96 -9.56 -8.02
N GLU A 85 8.84 -10.56 -7.94
CA GLU A 85 9.09 -11.34 -6.72
C GLU A 85 9.60 -10.46 -5.57
N GLU A 86 10.59 -9.60 -5.84
CA GLU A 86 11.13 -8.67 -4.84
C GLU A 86 10.07 -7.68 -4.34
N LEU A 87 9.26 -7.15 -5.26
CA LEU A 87 8.16 -6.23 -4.93
C LEU A 87 7.11 -6.93 -4.06
N ILE A 88 6.71 -8.16 -4.42
CA ILE A 88 5.74 -8.96 -3.67
C ILE A 88 6.25 -9.27 -2.27
N GLU A 89 7.52 -9.68 -2.12
CA GLU A 89 8.12 -9.97 -0.82
C GLU A 89 8.17 -8.73 0.06
N ALA A 90 8.64 -7.61 -0.48
CA ALA A 90 8.74 -6.35 0.26
C ALA A 90 7.37 -5.81 0.68
N MET A 91 6.38 -5.89 -0.21
CA MET A 91 4.99 -5.48 0.05
C MET A 91 4.35 -6.33 1.15
N ASN A 92 4.49 -7.66 1.08
CA ASN A 92 3.97 -8.57 2.11
C ASN A 92 4.66 -8.34 3.47
N ARG A 93 5.97 -8.10 3.47
CA ARG A 93 6.70 -7.75 4.71
C ARG A 93 6.17 -6.45 5.31
N GLY A 94 5.98 -5.41 4.49
CA GLY A 94 5.37 -4.15 4.91
C GLY A 94 4.00 -4.38 5.55
N LEU A 95 3.12 -5.16 4.90
CA LEU A 95 1.81 -5.52 5.42
C LEU A 95 1.89 -6.21 6.80
N GLN A 96 2.84 -7.11 7.01
CA GLN A 96 3.00 -7.76 8.32
C GLN A 96 3.41 -6.77 9.40
N LEU A 97 4.35 -5.86 9.12
CA LEU A 97 4.74 -4.79 10.06
C LEU A 97 3.55 -3.92 10.42
N TYR A 98 2.79 -3.53 9.40
CA TYR A 98 1.58 -2.73 9.52
C TYR A 98 0.53 -3.39 10.42
N LYS A 99 0.16 -4.64 10.09
CA LYS A 99 -0.84 -5.41 10.84
C LYS A 99 -0.40 -5.58 12.29
N ASN A 100 0.87 -5.90 12.52
CA ASN A 100 1.40 -6.03 13.87
C ASN A 100 1.25 -4.73 14.68
N TYR A 101 1.51 -3.57 14.07
CA TYR A 101 1.28 -2.29 14.73
C TYR A 101 -0.21 -2.07 15.04
N MET A 102 -1.11 -2.20 14.07
CA MET A 102 -2.54 -1.96 14.29
C MET A 102 -3.18 -2.94 15.28
N LEU A 103 -2.73 -4.20 15.29
CA LEU A 103 -3.19 -5.21 16.24
C LEU A 103 -2.63 -4.99 17.66
N SER A 104 -1.49 -4.31 17.79
CA SER A 104 -0.88 -3.98 19.09
C SER A 104 -1.62 -2.86 19.84
N LEU A 105 -2.37 -2.03 19.11
CA LEU A 105 -3.13 -0.92 19.70
C LEU A 105 -4.30 -1.44 20.54
N SER A 106 -4.53 -0.82 21.69
CA SER A 106 -5.79 -1.00 22.40
C SER A 106 -6.95 -0.41 21.60
N ALA A 107 -8.18 -0.83 21.89
CA ALA A 107 -9.36 -0.25 21.24
C ALA A 107 -9.50 1.27 21.50
N ASP A 108 -9.03 1.75 22.67
CA ASP A 108 -9.03 3.18 22.97
C ASP A 108 -7.96 3.90 22.14
N ASP A 109 -6.71 3.43 22.17
CA ASP A 109 -5.63 4.05 21.38
C ASP A 109 -5.94 4.07 19.89
N PHE A 110 -6.53 3.00 19.36
CA PHE A 110 -6.93 2.96 17.94
C PHE A 110 -7.89 4.12 17.59
N LEU A 111 -8.80 4.46 18.49
CA LEU A 111 -9.79 5.53 18.28
C LEU A 111 -9.31 6.92 18.68
N THR A 112 -8.38 7.03 19.64
CA THR A 112 -8.05 8.30 20.29
C THR A 112 -6.61 8.76 20.07
N LYS A 113 -5.64 7.84 19.90
CA LYS A 113 -4.23 8.19 19.68
C LYS A 113 -4.08 8.88 18.34
N LYS A 114 -3.59 10.12 18.37
CA LYS A 114 -3.30 10.90 17.18
C LYS A 114 -1.82 10.93 16.87
N THR A 115 -1.51 10.91 15.58
CA THR A 115 -0.17 11.14 15.05
C THR A 115 -0.23 12.08 13.86
N LYS A 116 0.84 12.83 13.64
CA LYS A 116 0.94 13.91 12.68
C LYS A 116 2.22 13.76 11.85
N PRO A 117 2.13 13.13 10.67
CA PRO A 117 3.19 13.19 9.67
C PRO A 117 3.73 14.61 9.47
N PHE A 118 5.03 14.74 9.20
CA PHE A 118 5.75 16.03 9.20
C PHE A 118 5.19 17.08 8.21
N TYR A 119 4.44 16.66 7.20
CA TYR A 119 3.83 17.52 6.18
C TYR A 119 2.40 17.96 6.49
N LEU A 120 1.79 17.49 7.58
CA LEU A 120 0.43 17.86 7.96
C LEU A 120 0.39 18.91 9.06
N GLU A 121 -0.59 19.81 8.98
CA GLU A 121 -0.85 20.82 10.01
C GLU A 121 -1.50 20.23 11.27
N LYS A 122 -2.31 19.17 11.11
CA LYS A 122 -3.04 18.49 12.18
C LYS A 122 -2.86 16.98 12.07
N GLY A 123 -2.76 16.32 13.23
CA GLY A 123 -2.69 14.86 13.30
C GLY A 123 -4.07 14.22 13.34
N GLU A 124 -4.12 12.97 12.87
CA GLU A 124 -5.34 12.16 12.82
C GLU A 124 -5.19 10.88 13.65
N THR A 125 -6.31 10.22 13.91
CA THR A 125 -6.36 9.01 14.74
C THR A 125 -5.81 7.80 13.99
N GLN A 126 -5.40 6.76 14.72
CA GLN A 126 -4.94 5.52 14.08
C GLN A 126 -6.05 4.85 13.25
N ALA A 127 -7.31 4.98 13.67
CA ALA A 127 -8.46 4.56 12.89
C ALA A 127 -8.58 5.30 11.56
N HIS A 128 -8.30 6.61 11.53
CA HIS A 128 -8.25 7.36 10.29
C HIS A 128 -7.13 6.86 9.37
N TRP A 129 -5.93 6.67 9.92
CA TRP A 129 -4.79 6.17 9.14
C TRP A 129 -5.01 4.77 8.55
N LEU A 130 -5.71 3.87 9.26
CA LEU A 130 -6.08 2.57 8.68
C LEU A 130 -7.07 2.71 7.51
N VAL A 131 -8.03 3.64 7.58
CA VAL A 131 -8.93 3.91 6.46
C VAL A 131 -8.16 4.52 5.29
N GLU A 132 -7.22 5.42 5.58
CA GLU A 132 -6.36 6.06 4.58
C GLU A 132 -5.53 5.03 3.84
N GLU A 133 -4.84 4.11 4.53
CA GLU A 133 -4.09 2.99 3.94
C GLU A 133 -4.90 2.18 2.94
N VAL A 134 -6.10 1.72 3.37
CA VAL A 134 -6.97 0.91 2.52
C VAL A 134 -7.36 1.70 1.28
N SER A 135 -7.69 2.97 1.45
CA SER A 135 -8.05 3.83 0.31
C SER A 135 -6.87 4.11 -0.62
N HIS A 136 -5.68 4.32 -0.09
CA HIS A 136 -4.45 4.61 -0.82
C HIS A 136 -4.00 3.41 -1.65
N LEU A 137 -3.99 2.22 -1.04
CA LEU A 137 -3.70 0.96 -1.73
C LEU A 137 -4.70 0.69 -2.85
N PHE A 138 -6.01 0.78 -2.57
CA PHE A 138 -7.03 0.48 -3.57
C PHE A 138 -7.03 1.49 -4.72
N HIS A 139 -6.73 2.76 -4.44
CA HIS A 139 -6.56 3.80 -5.45
C HIS A 139 -5.46 3.42 -6.45
N HIS A 140 -4.24 3.13 -5.97
CA HIS A 140 -3.12 2.81 -6.85
C HIS A 140 -3.21 1.41 -7.47
N ARG A 141 -3.80 0.42 -6.77
CA ARG A 141 -4.12 -0.89 -7.37
C ARG A 141 -5.07 -0.72 -8.56
N GLY A 142 -6.09 0.14 -8.44
CA GLY A 142 -6.98 0.48 -9.55
C GLY A 142 -6.26 1.16 -10.71
N GLN A 143 -5.32 2.06 -10.40
CA GLN A 143 -4.45 2.67 -11.41
C GLN A 143 -3.61 1.61 -12.14
N PHE A 144 -2.99 0.68 -11.40
CA PHE A 144 -2.17 -0.40 -11.96
C PHE A 144 -2.97 -1.35 -12.85
N PHE A 145 -4.17 -1.74 -12.39
CA PHE A 145 -5.11 -2.53 -13.18
C PHE A 145 -5.42 -1.86 -14.53
N ASN A 146 -5.62 -0.54 -14.53
CA ASN A 146 -5.87 0.20 -15.77
C ASN A 146 -4.67 0.22 -16.71
N TYR A 147 -3.43 0.29 -16.18
CA TYR A 147 -2.23 0.22 -17.03
C TYR A 147 -2.14 -1.13 -17.73
N LEU A 148 -2.37 -2.22 -17.00
CA LEU A 148 -2.39 -3.56 -17.58
C LEU A 148 -3.51 -3.71 -18.63
N LYS A 149 -4.69 -3.12 -18.40
CA LYS A 149 -5.76 -3.07 -19.41
C LYS A 149 -5.33 -2.34 -20.68
N GLN A 150 -4.62 -1.22 -20.56
CA GLN A 150 -4.13 -0.46 -21.71
C GLN A 150 -3.06 -1.20 -22.50
N LEU A 151 -2.24 -2.01 -21.81
CA LEU A 151 -1.25 -2.90 -22.41
C LEU A 151 -1.87 -4.15 -23.07
N GLY A 152 -3.17 -4.37 -22.91
CA GLY A 152 -3.90 -5.49 -23.53
C GLY A 152 -3.87 -6.80 -22.75
N TYR A 153 -3.51 -6.77 -21.46
CA TYR A 153 -3.55 -7.95 -20.61
C TYR A 153 -4.98 -8.49 -20.45
N ASP A 154 -5.13 -9.82 -20.50
CA ASP A 154 -6.39 -10.49 -20.20
C ASP A 154 -6.59 -10.60 -18.67
N ILE A 155 -7.02 -9.49 -18.09
CA ILE A 155 -7.44 -9.37 -16.70
C ILE A 155 -8.87 -8.86 -16.64
N ASN A 156 -9.57 -9.07 -15.55
CA ASN A 156 -10.93 -8.58 -15.35
C ASN A 156 -11.17 -8.26 -13.87
N MET A 157 -12.39 -7.85 -13.53
CA MET A 157 -12.71 -7.43 -12.16
C MET A 157 -12.48 -8.54 -11.12
N PHE A 158 -12.61 -9.81 -11.49
CA PHE A 158 -12.36 -10.92 -10.56
C PHE A 158 -10.91 -10.98 -10.09
N ASP A 159 -9.93 -10.51 -10.90
CA ASP A 159 -8.53 -10.41 -10.48
C ASP A 159 -8.33 -9.42 -9.30
N LEU A 160 -9.32 -8.56 -9.00
CA LEU A 160 -9.29 -7.63 -7.86
C LEU A 160 -9.93 -8.16 -6.57
N TYR A 161 -10.51 -9.38 -6.62
CA TYR A 161 -11.23 -10.00 -5.50
C TYR A 161 -10.70 -11.39 -5.11
N VAL A 162 -9.67 -11.89 -5.79
CA VAL A 162 -9.03 -13.19 -5.53
C VAL A 162 -7.98 -13.16 -4.43
#